data_AF-A0A7L2KMA3-F1
#
_entry.id   AF-A0A7L2KMA3-F1
#
_cell.length_a   1.000
_cell.length_b   1.000
_cell.length_c   1.000
_cell.angle_alpha   90.00
_cell.angle_beta   90.00
_cell.angle_gamma   90.00
#
_symmetry.space_group_name_H-M   'P 1'
#
loop_
_entity.id
_entity.type
_entity.pdbx_description
1 polymer ?
#
loop_
_entity_poly.entity_id
_entity_poly.type
_entity_poly.pdbx_seq_one_letter_code
_entity_poly.pdbx_strand_id
1 'polypeptide(L)'
;QLAFSPLEGTKMTVNNLHPRVTEEDIVELFCVCGALKRARLVHPGVAEVVFVKKEDAITAYKKYNNRCLDGQPMKCNLHMNGNVITSDQPILLRLSDTPSVKKEGEPRRSSASASSNSSAEVDPETILKALFKSSGVSTSVQPTEFKIKL
;
A
#
# COMPACT_ATOMS: atom_id res chain seq x y z
N GLN A 1 17.14 11.69 -10.37
CA GLN A 1 16.53 12.16 -9.11
C GLN A 1 15.35 13.05 -9.49
N LEU A 2 14.12 12.57 -9.34
CA LEU A 2 12.91 13.36 -9.65
C LEU A 2 12.79 14.46 -8.60
N ALA A 3 13.17 15.68 -8.97
CA ALA A 3 13.04 16.86 -8.14
C ALA A 3 11.57 17.31 -8.16
N PHE A 4 10.81 16.99 -7.12
CA PHE A 4 9.53 17.64 -6.88
C PHE A 4 9.82 19.09 -6.54
N SER A 5 9.19 20.02 -7.26
CA SER A 5 9.28 21.42 -6.90
C SER A 5 8.72 21.57 -5.47
N PRO A 6 9.45 22.17 -4.51
CA PRO A 6 8.95 22.41 -3.15
C PRO A 6 7.62 23.18 -3.14
N LEU A 7 7.34 23.87 -4.24
CA LEU A 7 6.13 24.61 -4.53
C LEU A 7 4.90 23.73 -4.80
N GLU A 8 5.05 22.43 -5.08
CA GLU A 8 3.92 21.55 -5.41
C GLU A 8 3.16 21.07 -4.16
N GLY A 9 3.86 20.90 -3.03
CA GLY A 9 3.29 20.34 -1.79
C GLY A 9 3.20 18.82 -1.80
N THR A 10 2.60 18.23 -0.77
CA THR A 10 2.41 16.78 -0.66
C THR A 10 0.95 16.42 -0.85
N LYS A 11 0.64 15.71 -1.93
CA LYS A 11 -0.72 15.30 -2.30
C LYS A 11 -1.15 14.02 -1.58
N MET A 12 -2.39 14.02 -1.11
CA MET A 12 -3.11 12.86 -0.60
C MET A 12 -4.50 12.82 -1.25
N THR A 13 -4.91 11.63 -1.67
CA THR A 13 -6.28 11.39 -2.13
C THR A 13 -7.06 10.71 -1.01
N VAL A 14 -8.30 11.13 -0.77
CA VAL A 14 -9.19 10.53 0.22
C VAL A 14 -10.39 9.95 -0.51
N ASN A 15 -10.55 8.63 -0.42
CA ASN A 15 -11.59 7.87 -1.09
C ASN A 15 -12.59 7.31 -0.08
N ASN A 16 -13.69 6.76 -0.59
CA ASN A 16 -14.74 6.14 0.21
C ASN A 16 -15.40 7.12 1.20
N LEU A 17 -15.54 8.39 0.78
CA LEU A 17 -16.27 9.39 1.56
C LEU A 17 -17.77 9.19 1.39
N HIS A 18 -18.54 9.54 2.42
CA HIS A 18 -19.99 9.54 2.32
C HIS A 18 -20.47 10.56 1.28
N PRO A 19 -21.49 10.27 0.43
CA PRO A 19 -21.99 11.22 -0.58
C PRO A 19 -22.46 12.58 -0.05
N ARG A 20 -22.68 12.68 1.26
CA ARG A 20 -23.10 13.92 1.95
C ARG A 20 -21.93 14.80 2.38
N VAL A 21 -20.71 14.26 2.34
CA VAL A 21 -19.48 14.98 2.70
C VAL A 21 -19.23 16.06 1.65
N THR A 22 -19.08 17.28 2.14
CA THR A 22 -18.83 18.48 1.34
C THR A 22 -17.34 18.81 1.30
N GLU A 23 -16.96 19.76 0.44
CA GLU A 23 -15.59 20.28 0.42
C GLU A 23 -15.21 20.98 1.74
N GLU A 24 -16.17 21.66 2.38
CA GLU A 24 -15.97 22.35 3.66
C GLU A 24 -15.61 21.34 4.76
N ASP A 25 -16.33 20.21 4.85
CA ASP A 25 -16.00 19.13 5.80
C ASP A 25 -14.58 18.61 5.62
N ILE A 26 -14.10 18.52 4.38
CA ILE A 26 -12.72 18.09 4.08
C ILE A 26 -11.71 19.15 4.52
N VAL A 27 -11.98 20.43 4.28
CA VAL A 27 -11.13 21.53 4.74
C VAL A 27 -11.05 21.52 6.25
N GLU A 28 -12.18 21.47 6.95
CA GLU A 28 -12.25 21.46 8.42
C GLU A 28 -11.51 20.27 9.03
N LEU A 29 -11.73 19.07 8.49
CA LEU A 29 -11.12 17.85 9.02
C LEU A 29 -9.60 17.81 8.86
N PHE A 30 -9.07 18.31 7.74
CA PHE A 30 -7.65 18.19 7.41
C PHE A 30 -6.82 19.43 7.76
N CYS A 31 -7.42 20.62 7.88
CA CYS A 31 -6.67 21.84 8.24
C CYS A 31 -6.10 21.80 9.66
N VAL A 32 -6.71 21.02 10.58
CA VAL A 32 -6.17 20.81 11.94
C VAL A 32 -4.87 20.01 11.97
N CYS A 33 -4.55 19.29 10.89
CA CYS A 33 -3.31 18.52 10.79
C CYS A 33 -2.14 19.37 10.26
N GLY A 34 -2.42 20.47 9.56
CA GLY A 34 -1.39 21.33 9.00
C GLY A 34 -1.92 22.25 7.89
N ALA A 35 -1.04 23.14 7.42
CA ALA A 35 -1.40 24.10 6.40
C ALA A 35 -1.68 23.41 5.06
N LEU A 36 -2.86 23.67 4.50
CA LEU A 36 -3.29 23.14 3.21
C LEU A 36 -2.93 24.13 2.09
N LYS A 37 -2.32 23.63 1.01
CA LYS A 37 -2.24 24.36 -0.27
C LYS A 37 -3.54 24.28 -1.04
N ARG A 38 -4.22 23.13 -0.95
CA ARG A 38 -5.46 22.83 -1.65
C ARG A 38 -6.22 21.76 -0.89
N ALA A 39 -7.53 21.91 -0.82
CA ALA A 39 -8.45 20.83 -0.51
C ALA A 39 -9.68 21.03 -1.41
N ARG A 40 -10.12 19.97 -2.07
CA ARG A 40 -11.30 20.03 -2.94
C ARG A 40 -11.95 18.67 -3.10
N LEU A 41 -13.25 18.67 -3.36
CA LEU A 41 -13.94 17.46 -3.81
C LEU A 41 -13.64 17.24 -5.30
N VAL A 42 -13.16 16.05 -5.67
CA VAL A 42 -12.92 15.71 -7.09
C VAL A 42 -14.22 15.23 -7.74
N HIS A 43 -14.94 14.38 -7.03
CA HIS A 43 -16.29 13.92 -7.34
C HIS A 43 -16.92 13.37 -6.06
N PRO A 44 -18.25 13.12 -6.02
CA PRO A 44 -18.88 12.52 -4.84
C PRO A 44 -18.13 11.27 -4.37
N GLY A 45 -17.76 11.23 -3.09
CA GLY A 45 -17.02 10.14 -2.48
C GLY A 45 -15.49 10.21 -2.56
N VAL A 46 -14.91 11.20 -3.28
CA VAL A 46 -13.45 11.36 -3.44
C VAL A 46 -13.00 12.81 -3.33
N ALA A 47 -11.99 13.05 -2.50
CA ALA A 47 -11.37 14.37 -2.31
C ALA A 47 -9.87 14.35 -2.59
N GLU A 48 -9.34 15.50 -2.98
CA GLU A 48 -7.91 15.77 -3.11
C GLU A 48 -7.49 16.77 -2.03
N VAL A 49 -6.44 16.42 -1.28
CA VAL A 49 -5.84 17.29 -0.26
C VAL A 49 -4.36 17.43 -0.56
N VAL A 50 -3.84 18.66 -0.56
CA VAL A 50 -2.43 18.96 -0.76
C VAL A 50 -1.93 19.76 0.43
N PHE A 51 -1.02 19.18 1.19
CA PHE A 51 -0.38 19.84 2.33
C PHE A 51 0.83 20.66 1.88
N VAL A 52 1.10 21.75 2.60
CA VAL A 52 2.33 22.53 2.42
C VAL A 52 3.54 21.70 2.84
N LYS A 53 3.45 21.00 3.98
CA LYS A 53 4.51 20.17 4.55
C LYS A 53 4.22 18.69 4.38
N LYS A 54 5.27 17.91 4.19
CA LYS A 54 5.19 16.46 4.05
C LYS A 54 4.80 15.78 5.37
N GLU A 55 5.31 16.30 6.48
CA GLU A 55 5.13 15.77 7.83
C GLU A 55 3.66 15.83 8.25
N ASP A 56 2.99 16.93 7.90
CA ASP A 56 1.56 17.14 8.15
C ASP A 56 0.70 16.12 7.36
N ALA A 57 1.05 15.87 6.09
CA ALA A 57 0.38 14.87 5.26
C ALA A 57 0.52 13.44 5.82
N ILE A 58 1.72 13.09 6.31
CA ILE A 58 1.97 11.79 6.95
C ILE A 58 1.14 11.67 8.24
N THR A 59 1.08 12.73 9.03
CA THR A 59 0.31 12.77 10.27
C THR A 59 -1.18 12.62 9.99
N ALA A 60 -1.71 13.35 9.02
CA ALA A 60 -3.09 13.24 8.57
C ALA A 60 -3.43 11.83 8.08
N TYR A 61 -2.56 11.22 7.25
CA TYR A 61 -2.73 9.84 6.79
C TYR A 61 -2.85 8.87 7.97
N LYS A 62 -1.91 8.92 8.92
CA LYS A 62 -1.93 8.02 10.09
C LYS A 62 -3.15 8.23 10.97
N LYS A 63 -3.59 9.48 11.10
CA LYS A 63 -4.71 9.84 11.99
C LYS A 63 -6.06 9.41 11.42
N TYR A 64 -6.26 9.60 10.12
CA TYR A 64 -7.59 9.49 9.51
C TYR A 64 -7.78 8.29 8.59
N ASN A 65 -6.72 7.64 8.11
CA ASN A 65 -6.90 6.42 7.33
C ASN A 65 -7.67 5.36 8.15
N ASN A 66 -8.69 4.76 7.54
CA ASN A 66 -9.62 3.82 8.15
C ASN A 66 -10.45 4.39 9.32
N ARG A 67 -10.44 5.71 9.57
CA ARG A 67 -11.40 6.33 10.50
C ARG A 67 -12.72 6.60 9.81
N CYS A 68 -13.81 6.45 10.54
CA CYS A 68 -15.13 6.78 10.03
C CYS A 68 -15.32 8.29 9.99
N LEU A 69 -15.67 8.81 8.81
CA LEU A 69 -16.33 10.09 8.65
C LEU A 69 -17.77 9.78 8.28
N ASP A 70 -18.72 10.27 9.07
CA ASP A 70 -20.13 10.18 8.67
C ASP A 70 -20.68 8.75 8.52
N GLY A 71 -20.09 7.82 9.28
CA GLY A 71 -20.40 6.39 9.25
C GLY A 71 -19.63 5.59 8.18
N GLN A 72 -18.81 6.24 7.35
CA GLN A 72 -18.04 5.57 6.29
C GLN A 72 -16.52 5.66 6.54
N PRO A 73 -15.78 4.54 6.48
CA PRO A 73 -14.35 4.53 6.73
C PRO A 73 -13.60 5.21 5.58
N MET A 74 -12.84 6.25 5.89
CA MET A 74 -12.00 6.94 4.91
C MET A 74 -10.87 6.04 4.42
N LYS A 75 -10.57 6.10 3.13
CA LYS A 75 -9.38 5.48 2.53
C LYS A 75 -8.42 6.56 2.04
N CYS A 76 -7.40 6.83 2.83
CA CYS A 76 -6.38 7.83 2.49
C CYS A 76 -5.29 7.16 1.62
N ASN A 77 -4.81 7.86 0.59
CA ASN A 77 -3.73 7.43 -0.28
C ASN A 77 -2.70 8.55 -0.39
N LEU A 78 -1.52 8.36 0.21
CA LEU A 78 -0.48 9.39 0.25
C LEU A 78 0.47 9.23 -0.94
N HIS A 79 0.67 10.30 -1.71
CA HIS A 79 1.51 10.28 -2.91
C HIS A 79 2.89 10.86 -2.57
N MET A 80 3.89 10.00 -2.45
CA MET A 80 5.26 10.38 -2.06
C MET A 80 6.24 9.93 -3.14
N ASN A 81 6.99 10.86 -3.72
CA ASN A 81 8.11 10.55 -4.62
C ASN A 81 7.75 9.68 -5.86
N GLY A 82 6.49 9.73 -6.34
CA GLY A 82 5.99 8.86 -7.42
C GLY A 82 5.44 7.50 -6.97
N ASN A 83 5.59 7.16 -5.68
CA ASN A 83 4.99 5.98 -5.06
C ASN A 83 3.72 6.38 -4.30
N VAL A 84 2.66 5.59 -4.47
CA VAL A 84 1.42 5.75 -3.69
C VAL A 84 1.52 4.81 -2.50
N ILE A 85 1.51 5.36 -1.28
CA ILE A 85 1.41 4.58 -0.06
C ILE A 85 -0.07 4.33 0.18
N THR A 86 -0.49 3.09 -0.09
CA THR A 86 -1.83 2.58 0.24
C THR A 86 -1.70 1.57 1.37
N SER A 87 -2.63 1.57 2.32
CA SER A 87 -2.64 0.59 3.42
C SER A 87 -2.82 -0.87 2.96
N ASP A 88 -3.27 -1.10 1.71
CA ASP A 88 -3.79 -2.40 1.27
C ASP A 88 -2.94 -3.11 0.18
N GLN A 89 -1.72 -2.68 -0.16
CA GLN A 89 -0.90 -3.39 -1.17
C GLN A 89 0.51 -3.75 -0.69
N PRO A 90 0.94 -5.02 -0.88
CA PRO A 90 2.33 -5.41 -0.75
C PRO A 90 3.16 -4.84 -1.92
N ILE A 91 4.36 -4.39 -1.60
CA ILE A 91 5.33 -3.65 -2.44
C ILE A 91 5.74 -4.40 -3.74
N LEU A 92 5.34 -5.67 -3.91
CA LEU A 92 5.83 -6.56 -4.98
C LEU A 92 5.21 -6.35 -6.37
N LEU A 93 4.08 -5.64 -6.52
CA LEU A 93 3.41 -5.49 -7.83
C LEU A 93 3.91 -4.30 -8.68
N ARG A 94 4.91 -3.55 -8.21
CA ARG A 94 5.40 -2.30 -8.82
C ARG A 94 6.81 -2.39 -9.41
N LEU A 95 7.34 -3.60 -9.63
CA LEU A 95 8.66 -3.81 -10.25
C LEU A 95 8.61 -4.14 -11.76
N SER A 96 7.45 -4.06 -12.41
CA SER A 96 7.29 -4.44 -13.82
C SER A 96 7.51 -3.32 -14.85
N ASP A 97 7.92 -2.11 -14.46
CA ASP A 97 8.26 -1.05 -15.43
C ASP A 97 9.77 -1.11 -15.76
N THR A 98 10.10 -1.89 -16.78
CA THR A 98 11.44 -1.95 -17.37
C THR A 98 11.51 -1.00 -18.57
N PRO A 99 12.35 0.05 -18.57
CA PRO A 99 12.72 0.73 -19.79
C PRO A 99 13.89 -0.02 -20.46
N SER A 100 13.65 -0.52 -21.66
CA SER A 100 14.63 -1.14 -22.55
C SER A 100 15.67 -0.13 -23.04
N VAL A 101 16.97 -0.39 -22.81
CA VAL A 101 18.07 0.19 -23.60
C VAL A 101 19.15 -0.88 -23.86
N LYS A 102 19.39 -1.15 -25.14
CA LYS A 102 20.47 -1.95 -25.75
C LYS A 102 21.85 -1.28 -25.54
N LYS A 103 22.95 -2.04 -25.43
CA LYS A 103 24.00 -2.25 -26.47
C LYS A 103 25.30 -2.88 -25.92
N GLU A 104 25.94 -3.64 -26.83
CA GLU A 104 27.07 -4.57 -26.74
C GLU A 104 28.46 -4.00 -26.37
N GLY A 105 29.38 -4.87 -25.93
CA GLY A 105 30.85 -4.68 -26.07
C GLY A 105 31.73 -5.20 -24.92
N GLU A 106 32.26 -6.43 -25.03
CA GLU A 106 33.46 -6.95 -24.31
C GLU A 106 34.77 -6.21 -24.76
N PRO A 107 36.00 -6.40 -24.19
CA PRO A 107 36.51 -7.51 -23.35
C PRO A 107 37.54 -7.18 -22.20
N ARG A 108 37.96 -8.24 -21.47
CA ARG A 108 39.21 -8.47 -20.64
C ARG A 108 39.22 -7.94 -19.19
N ARG A 109 39.75 -8.63 -18.15
CA ARG A 109 40.36 -9.97 -17.93
C ARG A 109 40.52 -10.20 -16.40
N SER A 110 40.33 -11.45 -15.95
CA SER A 110 40.86 -12.15 -14.73
C SER A 110 40.61 -11.52 -13.34
N SER A 111 40.16 -12.21 -12.28
CA SER A 111 40.33 -13.62 -11.90
C SER A 111 39.40 -14.03 -10.75
N ALA A 112 38.93 -15.28 -10.81
CA ALA A 112 38.56 -16.19 -9.71
C ALA A 112 37.48 -15.76 -8.69
N SER A 113 36.27 -16.28 -8.83
CA SER A 113 35.78 -17.47 -8.10
C SER A 113 34.24 -17.56 -8.07
N ALA A 114 33.72 -18.65 -8.66
CA ALA A 114 32.38 -19.25 -8.48
C ALA A 114 31.11 -18.37 -8.54
N SER A 115 30.71 -18.02 -9.77
CA SER A 115 29.30 -17.90 -10.18
C SER A 115 28.78 -19.33 -10.46
N SER A 116 27.52 -19.70 -10.21
CA SER A 116 26.44 -19.37 -11.14
C SER A 116 25.04 -19.70 -10.58
N ASN A 117 24.12 -18.75 -10.76
CA ASN A 117 22.67 -18.89 -10.76
C ASN A 117 22.16 -20.30 -11.10
N SER A 118 21.61 -21.00 -10.12
CA SER A 118 20.52 -21.94 -10.34
C SER A 118 19.21 -21.17 -10.20
N SER A 119 18.33 -21.26 -11.20
CA SER A 119 16.93 -20.92 -11.03
C SER A 119 16.42 -21.71 -9.83
N ALA A 120 16.01 -21.04 -8.75
CA ALA A 120 15.62 -21.72 -7.52
C ALA A 120 14.26 -22.40 -7.72
N GLU A 121 14.25 -23.52 -8.43
CA GLU A 121 13.15 -24.47 -8.38
C GLU A 121 13.20 -25.13 -7.01
N VAL A 122 12.30 -24.68 -6.13
CA VAL A 122 12.20 -25.19 -4.77
C VAL A 122 11.61 -26.60 -4.83
N ASP A 123 12.34 -27.57 -4.32
CA ASP A 123 11.94 -28.98 -4.34
C ASP A 123 10.55 -29.20 -3.69
N PRO A 124 9.64 -29.98 -4.32
CA PRO A 124 8.28 -30.18 -3.82
C PRO A 124 8.19 -30.75 -2.41
N GLU A 125 9.15 -31.57 -1.96
CA GLU A 125 9.13 -32.10 -0.59
C GLU A 125 9.43 -31.02 0.45
N THR A 126 10.24 -30.03 0.08
CA THR A 126 10.55 -28.89 0.94
C THR A 126 9.30 -28.06 1.19
N ILE A 127 8.47 -27.89 0.15
CA ILE A 127 7.17 -27.21 0.24
C ILE A 127 6.22 -28.00 1.14
N LEU A 128 6.11 -29.33 0.95
CA LEU A 128 5.25 -30.18 1.77
C LEU A 128 5.67 -30.22 3.24
N LYS A 129 6.99 -30.25 3.52
CA LYS A 129 7.52 -30.17 4.90
C LYS A 129 7.22 -28.82 5.54
N ALA A 130 7.28 -27.72 4.80
CA ALA A 130 6.92 -26.40 5.33
C ALA A 130 5.42 -26.28 5.62
N LEU A 131 4.57 -26.86 4.77
CA LEU A 131 3.12 -26.80 4.92
C LEU A 131 2.57 -27.71 6.02
N PHE A 132 3.19 -28.88 6.24
CA PHE A 132 2.59 -29.94 7.06
C PHE A 132 3.44 -30.40 8.26
N LYS A 133 4.59 -29.79 8.56
CA LYS A 133 5.33 -30.09 9.81
C LYS A 133 4.66 -29.43 11.02
N SER A 134 3.55 -30.03 11.44
CA SER A 134 3.08 -30.03 12.82
C SER A 134 2.97 -31.48 13.26
N SER A 135 4.02 -31.96 13.92
CA SER A 135 3.94 -33.16 14.73
C SER A 135 3.05 -32.87 15.94
N GLY A 136 1.82 -33.38 15.90
CA GLY A 136 1.08 -33.97 17.02
C GLY A 136 0.75 -33.10 18.24
N VAL A 137 -0.49 -32.61 18.30
CA VAL A 137 -1.41 -33.00 19.38
C VAL A 137 -2.82 -33.11 18.80
N SER A 138 -3.37 -34.32 18.83
CA SER A 138 -4.75 -34.59 18.45
C SER A 138 -5.65 -34.28 19.64
N THR A 139 -6.32 -33.13 19.63
CA THR A 139 -7.52 -32.95 20.44
C THR A 139 -8.71 -33.24 19.55
N SER A 140 -9.32 -34.41 19.76
CA SER A 140 -10.59 -34.82 19.14
C SER A 140 -11.67 -33.78 19.44
N VAL A 141 -12.05 -32.99 18.45
CA VAL A 141 -13.29 -32.18 18.50
C VAL A 141 -14.35 -33.00 17.81
N GLN A 142 -15.26 -33.60 18.57
CA GLN A 142 -16.43 -34.27 18.00
C GLN A 142 -17.43 -33.21 17.52
N PRO A 143 -17.96 -33.33 16.29
CA PRO A 143 -19.03 -32.46 15.80
C PRO A 143 -20.30 -32.67 16.63
N THR A 144 -20.91 -31.59 17.11
CA THR A 144 -22.23 -31.67 17.76
C THR A 144 -23.31 -31.77 16.68
N GLU A 145 -23.93 -32.94 16.55
CA GLU A 145 -25.07 -33.16 15.66
C GLU A 145 -26.33 -32.52 16.27
N PHE A 146 -26.89 -31.51 15.60
CA PHE A 146 -28.19 -30.93 15.97
C PHE A 146 -29.30 -31.54 15.10
N LYS A 147 -30.07 -32.46 15.68
CA LYS A 147 -31.28 -32.99 15.04
C LYS A 147 -32.39 -31.95 15.06
N ILE A 148 -32.68 -31.37 13.90
CA ILE A 148 -33.88 -30.57 13.66
C ILE A 148 -35.03 -31.57 13.45
N LYS A 149 -36.02 -31.57 14.35
CA LYS A 149 -37.29 -32.28 14.14
C LYS A 149 -38.20 -31.39 13.30
N LEU A 150 -38.65 -31.91 12.16
CA LEU A 150 -39.75 -31.35 11.36
C LEU A 150 -41.09 -31.59 12.07
#